data_AF-X0TYE1-F1
#
_entry.id   AF-X0TYE1-F1
#
_cell.length_a   1.000
_cell.length_b   1.000
_cell.length_c   1.000
_cell.angle_alpha   90.00
_cell.angle_beta   90.00
_cell.angle_gamma   90.00
#
_symmetry.space_group_name_H-M   'P 1'
#
loop_
_entity.id
_entity.type
_entity.pdbx_description
1 polymer ?
#
loop_
_entity_poly.entity_id
_entity_poly.type
_entity_poly.pdbx_seq_one_letter_code
_entity_poly.pdbx_strand_id
1 'polypeptide(L)'
;QIYRNVNRWGEILAVLSKYELANWIGRLGPDFAKDLIKAHGGAAIARLSWETRMRMAMVELGPTFIKLGQLLSTRPDMIGMRLAKELQQLQTDVPADPPEVARKIIAEELGCDIDEIFAEFNDEALASASIG
;
A
#
# COMPACT_ATOMS: atom_id res chain seq x y z
N GLN A 1 6.41 13.04 33.44
CA GLN A 1 6.55 13.71 32.13
C GLN A 1 5.61 13.16 31.04
N ILE A 2 4.54 12.43 31.38
CA ILE A 2 3.64 11.79 30.40
C ILE A 2 2.50 12.72 29.93
N TYR A 3 2.14 13.73 30.73
CA TYR A 3 1.03 14.64 30.44
C TYR A 3 1.28 15.65 29.30
N ARG A 4 2.53 15.89 28.90
CA ARG A 4 2.85 16.95 27.91
C ARG A 4 2.57 16.53 26.46
N ASN A 5 2.46 15.24 26.18
CA ASN A 5 2.17 14.74 24.82
C ASN A 5 0.69 14.50 24.54
N VAL A 6 -0.18 14.49 25.57
CA VAL A 6 -1.62 14.22 25.38
C VAL A 6 -2.31 15.33 24.59
N ASN A 7 -1.96 16.59 24.83
CA ASN A 7 -2.46 17.72 24.05
C ASN A 7 -2.04 17.67 22.58
N ARG A 8 -0.88 17.08 22.30
CA ARG A 8 -0.32 16.98 20.95
C ARG A 8 -1.07 15.96 20.10
N TRP A 9 -1.61 14.90 20.72
CA TRP A 9 -2.50 13.95 20.05
C TRP A 9 -3.82 14.62 19.61
N GLY A 10 -4.35 15.54 20.42
CA GLY A 10 -5.51 16.35 20.06
C GLY A 10 -5.25 17.25 18.84
N GLU A 11 -4.09 17.90 18.79
CA GLU A 11 -3.69 18.71 17.63
C GLU A 11 -3.49 17.87 16.37
N ILE A 12 -2.83 16.72 16.47
CA ILE A 12 -2.64 15.80 15.34
C ILE A 12 -3.99 15.35 14.80
N LEU A 13 -4.94 14.97 15.68
CA LEU A 13 -6.28 14.57 15.26
C LEU A 13 -7.08 15.73 14.63
N ALA A 14 -6.96 16.95 15.17
CA ALA A 14 -7.60 18.14 14.60
C ALA A 14 -7.06 18.49 13.21
N VAL A 15 -5.73 18.40 13.02
CA VAL A 15 -5.08 18.61 11.72
C VAL A 15 -5.53 17.53 10.73
N LEU A 16 -5.51 16.25 11.12
CA LEU A 16 -5.97 15.16 10.25
C LEU A 16 -7.45 15.31 9.86
N SER A 17 -8.30 15.75 10.79
CA SER A 17 -9.70 16.05 10.51
C SER A 17 -9.88 17.23 9.56
N LYS A 18 -9.03 18.26 9.66
CA LYS A 18 -9.06 19.44 8.78
C LYS A 18 -8.79 19.09 7.32
N TYR A 19 -8.02 18.03 7.05
CA TYR A 19 -7.65 17.58 5.71
C TYR A 19 -8.43 16.33 5.26
N GLU A 20 -9.58 16.03 5.88
CA GLU A 20 -10.46 14.89 5.54
C GLU A 20 -9.80 13.49 5.68
N LEU A 21 -8.60 13.41 6.25
CA LEU A 21 -7.87 12.17 6.53
C LEU A 21 -8.45 11.39 7.71
N ALA A 22 -9.37 11.98 8.48
CA ALA A 22 -10.09 11.28 9.56
C ALA A 22 -10.97 10.13 9.02
N ASN A 23 -11.51 10.26 7.81
CA ASN A 23 -12.32 9.22 7.17
C ASN A 23 -11.50 7.96 6.84
N TRP A 24 -10.18 8.09 6.65
CA TRP A 24 -9.27 6.96 6.50
C TRP A 24 -9.12 6.16 7.81
N ILE A 25 -9.08 6.84 8.96
CA ILE A 25 -9.05 6.19 10.28
C ILE A 25 -10.36 5.45 10.56
N GLY A 26 -11.49 5.99 10.11
CA GLY A 26 -12.79 5.32 10.23
C GLY A 26 -12.90 3.98 9.51
N ARG A 27 -12.03 3.72 8.51
CA ARG A 27 -11.92 2.40 7.83
C ARG A 27 -11.10 1.38 8.60
N LEU A 28 -10.32 1.79 9.61
CA LEU A 28 -9.73 0.90 10.62
C LEU A 28 -10.83 0.57 11.66
N GLY A 29 -11.86 -0.15 11.21
CA GLY A 29 -13.05 -0.44 12.01
C GLY A 29 -12.79 -1.43 13.16
N PRO A 30 -13.72 -1.55 14.13
CA PRO A 30 -13.57 -2.37 15.35
C PRO A 30 -13.29 -3.87 15.13
N ASP A 31 -13.40 -4.37 13.90
CA ASP A 31 -12.93 -5.70 13.52
C ASP A 31 -11.40 -5.83 13.66
N PHE A 32 -10.62 -4.74 13.45
CA PHE A 32 -9.17 -4.71 13.69
C PHE A 32 -8.82 -5.03 15.15
N ALA A 33 -9.60 -4.49 16.10
CA ALA A 33 -9.37 -4.67 17.53
C ALA A 33 -9.80 -6.08 18.00
N LYS A 34 -10.80 -6.67 17.34
CA LYS A 34 -11.23 -8.05 17.60
C LYS A 34 -10.20 -9.07 17.09
N ASP A 35 -9.58 -8.82 15.94
CA ASP A 35 -8.52 -9.69 15.41
C ASP A 35 -7.22 -9.59 16.23
N LEU A 36 -6.91 -8.42 16.79
CA LEU A 36 -5.82 -8.23 17.75
C LEU A 36 -5.97 -9.11 19.00
N ILE A 37 -7.21 -9.29 19.49
CA ILE A 37 -7.52 -10.13 20.66
C ILE A 37 -7.56 -11.62 20.27
N LYS A 38 -7.91 -11.94 19.01
CA LYS A 38 -8.02 -13.32 18.51
C LYS A 38 -6.69 -13.94 18.07
N ALA A 39 -5.64 -13.15 17.82
CA ALA A 39 -4.36 -13.61 17.29
C ALA A 39 -3.57 -14.52 18.27
N HIS A 40 -3.97 -15.79 18.36
CA HIS A 40 -3.18 -16.90 18.91
C HIS A 40 -2.07 -17.32 17.91
N GLY A 41 -1.08 -16.45 17.69
CA GLY A 41 0.02 -16.67 16.73
C GLY A 41 1.44 -16.45 17.28
N GLY A 42 1.59 -16.28 18.60
CA GLY A 42 2.80 -15.76 19.23
C GLY A 42 4.10 -16.52 18.94
N ALA A 43 4.05 -17.85 18.78
CA ALA A 43 5.25 -18.66 18.56
C ALA A 43 5.81 -18.58 17.13
N ALA A 44 4.95 -18.41 16.12
CA ALA A 44 5.37 -18.30 14.72
C ALA A 44 5.92 -16.90 14.42
N ILE A 45 5.26 -15.87 14.94
CA ILE A 45 5.68 -14.46 14.78
C ILE A 45 7.02 -14.21 15.51
N ALA A 46 7.26 -14.84 16.65
CA ALA A 46 8.50 -14.70 17.41
C ALA A 46 9.76 -15.16 16.66
N ARG A 47 9.63 -16.04 15.65
CA ARG A 47 10.75 -16.53 14.84
C ARG A 47 11.09 -15.61 13.66
N LEU A 48 10.20 -14.68 13.33
CA LEU A 48 10.39 -13.77 12.20
C LEU A 48 11.38 -12.66 12.55
N SER A 49 12.13 -12.24 11.53
CA SER A 49 12.98 -11.05 11.64
C SER A 49 12.14 -9.83 12.01
N TRP A 50 12.77 -8.81 12.60
CA TRP A 50 12.09 -7.54 12.89
C TRP A 50 11.52 -6.91 11.61
N GLU A 51 12.29 -6.99 10.52
CA GLU A 51 11.96 -6.42 9.23
C GLU A 51 10.72 -7.10 8.65
N THR A 52 10.68 -8.43 8.68
CA THR A 52 9.54 -9.21 8.19
C THR A 52 8.28 -8.93 9.02
N ARG A 53 8.40 -8.78 10.34
CA ARG A 53 7.28 -8.38 11.20
C ARG A 53 6.75 -7.00 10.83
N MET A 54 7.64 -6.05 10.54
CA MET A 54 7.25 -4.70 10.10
C MET A 54 6.51 -4.74 8.75
N ARG A 55 7.04 -5.48 7.77
CA ARG A 55 6.40 -5.67 6.47
C ARG A 55 5.01 -6.27 6.62
N MET A 56 4.88 -7.36 7.39
CA MET A 56 3.60 -8.03 7.62
C MET A 56 2.59 -7.11 8.32
N ALA A 57 3.03 -6.34 9.31
CA ALA A 57 2.17 -5.34 9.95
C ALA A 57 1.68 -4.29 8.94
N MET A 58 2.53 -3.82 8.03
CA MET A 58 2.12 -2.88 6.97
C MET A 58 1.10 -3.48 5.99
N VAL A 59 1.23 -4.77 5.66
CA VAL A 59 0.23 -5.50 4.85
C VAL A 59 -1.10 -5.60 5.59
N GLU A 60 -1.07 -6.00 6.86
CA GLU A 60 -2.26 -6.18 7.69
C GLU A 60 -2.99 -4.86 7.98
N LEU A 61 -2.25 -3.75 8.15
CA LEU A 61 -2.79 -2.40 8.26
C LEU A 61 -3.39 -1.86 6.95
N GLY A 62 -3.16 -2.55 5.83
CA GLY A 62 -3.85 -2.31 4.57
C GLY A 62 -3.19 -1.29 3.64
N PRO A 63 -3.91 -0.87 2.57
CA PRO A 63 -3.32 -0.28 1.37
C PRO A 63 -2.53 1.01 1.61
N THR A 64 -2.89 1.80 2.62
CA THR A 64 -2.16 3.04 2.93
C THR A 64 -0.81 2.76 3.57
N PHE A 65 -0.72 1.76 4.44
CA PHE A 65 0.56 1.35 5.04
C PHE A 65 1.43 0.56 4.05
N ILE A 66 0.81 -0.17 3.12
CA ILE A 66 1.50 -0.74 1.96
C ILE A 66 2.18 0.39 1.16
N LYS A 67 1.44 1.45 0.79
CA LYS A 67 2.00 2.61 0.07
C LYS A 67 3.09 3.33 0.85
N LEU A 68 2.92 3.49 2.17
CA LEU A 68 3.95 4.05 3.04
C LEU A 68 5.22 3.18 3.04
N GLY A 69 5.06 1.86 3.16
CA GLY A 69 6.15 0.91 3.10
C GLY A 69 6.89 0.94 1.76
N GLN A 70 6.16 1.04 0.65
CA GLN A 70 6.72 1.23 -0.70
C GLN A 70 7.53 2.51 -0.82
N LEU A 71 7.06 3.63 -0.22
CA LEU A 71 7.81 4.88 -0.22
C LEU A 71 9.09 4.75 0.63
N LEU A 72 8.98 4.19 1.83
CA LEU A 72 10.11 3.99 2.73
C LEU A 72 11.16 3.03 2.16
N SER A 73 10.76 2.03 1.37
CA SER A 73 11.68 1.07 0.76
C SER A 73 12.65 1.68 -0.26
N THR A 74 12.34 2.87 -0.78
CA THR A 74 13.21 3.67 -1.66
C THR A 74 14.24 4.52 -0.90
N ARG A 75 14.14 4.62 0.43
CA ARG A 75 14.95 5.47 1.30
C ARG A 75 15.75 4.67 2.34
N PRO A 76 16.72 3.83 1.91
CA PRO A 76 17.55 3.04 2.82
C PRO A 76 18.39 3.90 3.77
N ASP A 77 18.62 5.17 3.44
CA ASP A 77 19.24 6.17 4.29
C ASP A 77 18.43 6.49 5.55
N MET A 78 17.09 6.36 5.50
CA MET A 78 16.20 6.66 6.62
C MET A 78 15.92 5.46 7.52
N ILE A 79 15.73 4.28 6.93
CA ILE A 79 15.24 3.09 7.66
C ILE A 79 16.27 1.94 7.73
N GLY A 80 17.44 2.14 7.11
CA GLY A 80 18.49 1.13 7.00
C GLY A 80 18.27 0.15 5.84
N MET A 81 19.38 -0.34 5.28
CA MET A 81 19.39 -1.25 4.12
C MET A 81 18.57 -2.52 4.32
N ARG A 82 18.61 -3.09 5.53
CA ARG A 82 17.91 -4.35 5.83
C ARG A 82 16.39 -4.21 5.74
N LEU A 83 15.85 -3.17 6.38
CA LEU A 83 14.41 -2.92 6.39
C LEU A 83 13.95 -2.43 5.01
N ALA A 84 14.72 -1.58 4.34
CA ALA A 84 14.40 -1.14 2.98
C ALA A 84 14.26 -2.31 2.01
N LYS A 85 15.21 -3.27 2.03
CA LYS A 85 15.15 -4.46 1.19
C LYS A 85 13.94 -5.35 1.50
N GLU A 86 13.58 -5.50 2.78
CA GLU A 86 12.37 -6.26 3.13
C GLU A 86 11.11 -5.54 2.62
N LEU A 87 10.99 -4.23 2.84
CA LEU A 87 9.83 -3.43 2.40
C LEU A 87 9.71 -3.31 0.87
N GLN A 88 10.78 -3.57 0.09
CA GLN A 88 10.67 -3.66 -1.37
C GLN A 88 9.71 -4.77 -1.81
N GLN A 89 9.52 -5.83 -1.00
CA GLN A 89 8.54 -6.88 -1.29
C GLN A 89 7.08 -6.40 -1.20
N LEU A 90 6.83 -5.18 -0.69
CA LEU A 90 5.51 -4.54 -0.76
C LEU A 90 5.22 -3.94 -2.14
N GLN A 91 6.24 -3.79 -2.99
CA GLN A 91 6.04 -3.37 -4.37
C GLN A 91 5.51 -4.58 -5.15
N THR A 92 4.36 -4.40 -5.79
CA THR A 92 3.76 -5.47 -6.58
C THR A 92 4.49 -5.56 -7.92
N ASP A 93 5.19 -6.66 -8.14
CA ASP A 93 5.69 -7.03 -9.46
C ASP A 93 4.59 -7.86 -10.13
N VAL A 94 3.53 -7.19 -10.58
CA VAL A 94 2.45 -7.85 -11.34
C VAL A 94 2.98 -8.06 -12.75
N PRO A 95 3.01 -9.31 -13.26
CA PRO A 95 3.26 -9.54 -14.68
C PRO A 95 2.26 -8.73 -15.50
N ALA A 96 2.71 -8.09 -16.57
CA ALA A 96 1.80 -7.41 -17.47
C ALA A 96 0.75 -8.39 -18.00
N ASP A 97 -0.51 -7.95 -18.06
CA ASP A 97 -1.53 -8.69 -18.78
C ASP A 97 -1.13 -8.80 -20.27
N PRO A 98 -1.55 -9.87 -20.98
CA PRO A 98 -1.30 -10.00 -22.40
C PRO A 98 -1.83 -8.77 -23.16
N PRO A 99 -1.07 -8.24 -24.14
CA PRO A 99 -1.43 -7.00 -24.84
C PRO A 99 -2.80 -7.08 -25.53
N GLU A 100 -3.22 -8.27 -25.94
CA GLU A 100 -4.53 -8.52 -26.54
C GLU A 100 -5.68 -8.22 -25.57
N VAL A 101 -5.48 -8.44 -24.26
CA VAL A 101 -6.47 -8.10 -23.23
C VAL A 101 -6.61 -6.60 -23.12
N ALA A 102 -5.48 -5.88 -23.07
CA ALA A 102 -5.47 -4.42 -23.04
C ALA A 102 -6.13 -3.82 -24.29
N ARG A 103 -5.80 -4.33 -25.48
CA ARG A 103 -6.39 -3.88 -26.74
C ARG A 103 -7.90 -4.06 -26.76
N LYS A 104 -8.37 -5.24 -26.32
CA LYS A 104 -9.79 -5.54 -26.26
C LYS A 104 -10.54 -4.60 -25.31
N ILE A 105 -10.03 -4.39 -24.09
CA ILE A 105 -10.66 -3.49 -23.10
C ILE A 105 -10.75 -2.07 -23.66
N ILE A 106 -9.67 -1.57 -24.27
CA ILE A 106 -9.66 -0.23 -24.86
C ILE A 106 -10.69 -0.11 -26.00
N ALA A 107 -10.77 -1.11 -26.88
CA ALA A 107 -11.75 -1.12 -27.97
C ALA A 107 -13.20 -1.22 -27.46
N GLU A 108 -13.45 -1.99 -26.40
CA GLU A 108 -14.77 -2.10 -25.78
C GLU A 108 -15.19 -0.80 -25.09
N GLU A 109 -14.29 -0.12 -24.39
CA GLU A 109 -14.57 1.12 -23.67
C GLU A 109 -14.67 2.34 -24.61
N LEU A 110 -13.93 2.36 -25.71
CA LEU A 110 -13.93 3.47 -26.68
C LEU A 110 -14.88 3.24 -27.86
N GLY A 111 -15.31 2.00 -28.12
CA GLY A 111 -16.26 1.64 -29.17
C GLY A 111 -15.69 1.62 -30.59
N CYS A 112 -14.37 1.69 -30.75
CA CYS A 112 -13.66 1.62 -32.02
C CYS A 112 -12.27 0.99 -31.84
N ASP A 113 -11.66 0.57 -32.95
CA ASP A 113 -10.38 -0.15 -32.91
C ASP A 113 -9.23 0.81 -32.54
N ILE A 114 -8.23 0.31 -31.82
CA ILE A 114 -7.09 1.13 -31.35
C ILE A 114 -6.38 1.84 -32.50
N ASP A 115 -6.22 1.13 -33.61
CA ASP A 115 -5.48 1.60 -34.78
C ASP A 115 -6.24 2.73 -35.53
N GLU A 116 -7.51 2.96 -35.21
CA GLU A 116 -8.30 4.07 -35.74
C GLU A 116 -8.17 5.35 -34.91
N ILE A 117 -7.81 5.23 -33.62
CA ILE A 117 -7.79 6.33 -32.65
C ILE A 117 -6.37 6.84 -32.41
N PHE A 118 -5.40 5.93 -32.34
CA PHE A 118 -4.02 6.23 -32.00
C PHE A 118 -3.12 6.19 -33.23
N ALA A 119 -2.22 7.17 -33.35
CA ALA A 119 -1.23 7.16 -34.43
C ALA A 119 -0.19 6.04 -34.26
N GLU A 120 0.09 5.63 -33.02
CA GLU A 120 0.99 4.54 -32.66
C GLU A 120 0.56 3.98 -31.29
N PHE A 121 0.62 2.66 -31.14
CA PHE A 121 0.33 1.96 -29.90
C PHE A 121 1.40 0.89 -29.63
N ASN A 122 2.05 0.94 -28.47
CA ASN A 122 3.06 -0.04 -28.06
C ASN A 122 2.43 -1.08 -27.12
N ASP A 123 2.54 -2.34 -27.51
CA ASP A 123 2.03 -3.50 -26.76
C ASP A 123 2.92 -3.88 -25.56
N GLU A 124 4.12 -3.30 -25.44
CA GLU A 124 4.99 -3.51 -24.29
C GLU A 124 4.57 -2.62 -23.10
N ALA A 125 4.09 -3.25 -22.04
CA ALA A 125 3.73 -2.56 -20.80
C ALA A 125 4.98 -1.98 -20.12
N LEU A 126 5.01 -0.65 -19.97
CA LEU A 126 6.14 0.06 -19.36
C LEU A 126 6.07 0.15 -17.83
N ALA A 127 4.86 0.04 -17.25
CA ALA A 127 4.62 0.16 -15.82
C ALA A 127 3.28 -0.45 -15.42
N SER A 128 3.16 -0.84 -14.14
CA SER A 128 1.90 -1.21 -13.51
C SER A 128 1.34 -0.05 -12.69
N ALA A 129 0.05 0.25 -12.83
CA ALA A 129 -0.66 1.18 -11.96
C ALA A 129 -1.29 0.43 -10.77
N SER A 130 -1.46 1.09 -9.62
CA SER A 130 -1.91 0.41 -8.39
C SER A 130 -3.31 -0.22 -8.47
N ILE A 131 -4.08 0.13 -9.49
CA ILE A 131 -5.40 -0.41 -9.83
C ILE A 131 -5.38 -0.60 -11.35
N GLY A 132 -5.65 -1.82 -11.80
CA GLY A 132 -5.89 -2.20 -13.19
C GLY A 132 -7.17 -3.02 -13.24
#